data_AF-A0A165HF98-F1
#
_entry.id   AF-A0A165HF98-F1
#
_cell.length_a   1.000
_cell.length_b   1.000
_cell.length_c   1.000
_cell.angle_alpha   90.00
_cell.angle_beta   90.00
_cell.angle_gamma   90.00
#
_symmetry.space_group_name_H-M   'P 1'
#
loop_
_entity.id
_entity.type
_entity.pdbx_description
1 polymer ?
#
loop_
_entity_poly.entity_id
_entity_poly.type
_entity_poly.pdbx_seq_one_letter_code
_entity_poly.pdbx_strand_id
1 'polypeptide(L)'
;MVLFKAFMTVQSAKVLCATLKCLSRFDEEVEILPEPDKITFAALNRSNTAYGRVVFNRRFFVSFDLQETIPDDAPVLIRYQENGRWTGRLQVKVLFDRLKRLTFTGNVKTISLTIEDEPGREGIPGDVQFTSMLRVNFECPYQVTVVHHMSVAAGDEQPLAPRMLQEPRTTIVLSPIACDCFASVLRRTECRPKGLVFCTLDPSTLSILGKPGKSILEEEVKVHGDDLPRYDVGGTTTKFKAHAREFSLYFYHTL
;
A
#
# COMPACT_ATOMS: atom_id res chain seq x y z
N MET A 1 22.21 1.63 -13.49
CA MET A 1 21.74 3.04 -13.49
C MET A 1 20.76 3.23 -12.34
N VAL A 2 20.85 4.32 -11.57
CA VAL A 2 19.91 4.57 -10.46
C VAL A 2 18.72 5.36 -10.98
N LEU A 3 17.54 4.74 -10.98
CA LEU A 3 16.31 5.34 -11.46
C LEU A 3 15.63 6.18 -10.39
N PHE A 4 15.65 5.71 -9.14
CA PHE A 4 15.00 6.36 -8.02
C PHE A 4 15.83 6.22 -6.76
N LYS A 5 15.89 7.28 -5.96
CA LYS A 5 16.53 7.29 -4.66
C LYS A 5 15.75 8.17 -3.69
N ALA A 6 15.34 7.61 -2.57
CA ALA A 6 14.71 8.38 -1.50
C ALA A 6 15.28 8.02 -0.13
N PHE A 7 15.47 9.03 0.71
CA PHE A 7 15.90 8.88 2.10
C PHE A 7 14.72 9.15 3.03
N MET A 8 14.61 8.37 4.10
CA MET A 8 13.52 8.48 5.05
C MET A 8 14.02 8.38 6.49
N THR A 9 13.26 9.00 7.39
CA THR A 9 13.47 8.85 8.82
C THR A 9 13.01 7.47 9.29
N VAL A 10 13.47 7.05 10.48
CA VAL A 10 12.95 5.84 11.14
C VAL A 10 11.44 5.92 11.33
N GLN A 11 10.89 7.10 11.62
CA GLN A 11 9.44 7.27 11.80
C GLN A 11 8.69 7.08 10.48
N SER A 12 9.16 7.68 9.39
CA SER A 12 8.60 7.46 8.05
C SER A 12 8.69 5.97 7.67
N ALA A 13 9.79 5.29 7.98
CA ALA A 13 9.92 3.85 7.72
C ALA A 13 8.93 3.01 8.53
N LYS A 14 8.62 3.37 9.78
CA LYS A 14 7.57 2.69 10.57
C LYS A 14 6.19 2.85 9.92
N VAL A 15 5.87 4.04 9.43
CA VAL A 15 4.62 4.30 8.69
C VAL A 15 4.59 3.46 7.41
N LEU A 16 5.68 3.42 6.65
CA LEU A 16 5.79 2.57 5.46
C LEU A 16 5.60 1.09 5.79
N CYS A 17 6.23 0.57 6.85
CA CYS A 17 6.02 -0.81 7.32
C CYS A 17 4.55 -1.09 7.64
N ALA A 18 3.89 -0.18 8.36
CA ALA A 18 2.47 -0.28 8.67
C ALA A 18 1.62 -0.38 7.40
N THR A 19 1.85 0.51 6.45
CA THR A 19 1.18 0.52 5.14
C THR A 19 1.41 -0.77 4.34
N LEU A 20 2.65 -1.24 4.23
CA LEU A 20 2.97 -2.45 3.49
C LEU A 20 2.31 -3.69 4.12
N LYS A 21 2.23 -3.71 5.46
CA LYS A 21 1.48 -4.74 6.17
C LYS A 21 0.00 -4.73 5.80
N CYS A 22 -0.60 -3.56 5.57
CA CYS A 22 -1.97 -3.49 5.04
C CYS A 22 -2.07 -4.08 3.65
N LEU A 23 -1.22 -3.62 2.74
CA LEU A 23 -1.25 -4.05 1.34
C LEU A 23 -1.01 -5.56 1.20
N SER A 24 -0.21 -6.16 2.09
CA SER A 24 0.01 -7.62 2.15
C SER A 24 -1.24 -8.47 2.40
N ARG A 25 -2.36 -7.84 2.74
CA ARG A 25 -3.65 -8.52 2.89
C ARG A 25 -4.46 -8.59 1.59
N PHE A 26 -4.16 -7.73 0.62
CA PHE A 26 -4.78 -7.77 -0.71
C PHE A 26 -4.07 -8.81 -1.58
N ASP A 27 -2.75 -8.72 -1.69
CA ASP A 27 -1.92 -9.67 -2.44
C ASP A 27 -0.52 -9.83 -1.82
N GLU A 28 0.24 -10.79 -2.32
CA GLU A 28 1.64 -11.03 -1.98
C GLU A 28 2.60 -10.12 -2.75
N GLU A 29 2.13 -9.57 -3.87
CA GLU A 29 2.85 -8.59 -4.67
C GLU A 29 2.19 -7.21 -4.57
N VAL A 30 3.02 -6.17 -4.56
CA VAL A 30 2.56 -4.78 -4.70
C VAL A 30 3.21 -4.17 -5.92
N GLU A 31 2.42 -3.39 -6.63
CA GLU A 31 2.90 -2.48 -7.66
C GLU A 31 3.50 -1.25 -6.99
N ILE A 32 4.67 -0.82 -7.47
CA ILE A 32 5.39 0.37 -7.06
C ILE A 32 5.45 1.34 -8.24
N LEU A 33 4.99 2.57 -8.03
CA LEU A 33 4.92 3.62 -9.05
C LEU A 33 5.53 4.92 -8.51
N PRO A 34 6.83 5.16 -8.70
CA PRO A 34 7.50 6.43 -8.49
C PRO A 34 7.05 7.43 -9.56
N GLU A 35 6.69 8.61 -9.10
CA GLU A 35 6.37 9.78 -9.90
C GLU A 35 7.22 10.96 -9.36
N PRO A 36 7.41 12.06 -10.11
CA PRO A 36 8.30 13.16 -9.69
C PRO A 36 7.97 13.77 -8.32
N ASP A 37 6.70 13.71 -7.91
CA ASP A 37 6.16 14.33 -6.70
C ASP A 37 5.78 13.34 -5.60
N LYS A 38 5.81 12.02 -5.87
CA LYS A 38 5.31 11.00 -4.94
C LYS A 38 5.73 9.59 -5.34
N ILE A 39 5.56 8.64 -4.44
CA ILE A 39 5.60 7.21 -4.75
C ILE A 39 4.31 6.55 -4.32
N THR A 40 3.74 5.74 -5.21
CA THR A 40 2.52 4.98 -4.98
C THR A 40 2.86 3.51 -4.78
N PHE A 41 2.25 2.88 -3.78
CA PHE A 41 2.18 1.43 -3.65
C PHE A 41 0.73 0.99 -3.81
N ALA A 42 0.49 0.02 -4.68
CA ALA A 42 -0.84 -0.48 -4.96
C ALA A 42 -0.90 -2.01 -4.97
N ALA A 43 -2.03 -2.56 -4.56
CA ALA A 43 -2.33 -3.98 -4.67
C ALA A 43 -3.77 -4.17 -5.11
N LEU A 44 -3.97 -5.10 -6.03
CA LEU A 44 -5.27 -5.63 -6.42
C LEU A 44 -5.31 -7.07 -5.90
N ASN A 45 -6.39 -7.45 -5.22
CA ASN A 45 -6.50 -8.82 -4.73
C ASN A 45 -6.64 -9.81 -5.91
N ARG A 46 -6.31 -11.09 -5.67
CA ARG A 46 -6.33 -12.14 -6.71
C ARG A 46 -7.67 -12.32 -7.44
N SER A 47 -8.79 -11.92 -6.82
CA SER A 47 -10.12 -11.99 -7.44
C SER A 47 -10.53 -10.73 -8.19
N ASN A 48 -9.67 -9.70 -8.24
CA ASN A 48 -9.94 -8.40 -8.85
C ASN A 48 -11.19 -7.69 -8.28
N THR A 49 -11.47 -7.89 -7.00
CA THR A 49 -12.65 -7.32 -6.30
C THR A 49 -12.29 -6.24 -5.29
N ALA A 50 -11.03 -6.14 -4.88
CA ALA A 50 -10.59 -5.18 -3.88
C ALA A 50 -9.22 -4.59 -4.25
N TYR A 51 -9.16 -3.26 -4.28
CA TYR A 51 -7.97 -2.50 -4.63
C TYR A 51 -7.55 -1.64 -3.44
N GLY A 52 -6.27 -1.72 -3.06
CA GLY A 52 -5.65 -0.87 -2.06
C GLY A 52 -4.56 -0.02 -2.70
N ARG A 53 -4.54 1.28 -2.37
CA ARG A 53 -3.52 2.22 -2.83
C ARG A 53 -3.08 3.10 -1.68
N VAL A 54 -1.76 3.26 -1.52
CA VAL A 54 -1.19 4.25 -0.61
C VAL A 54 -0.16 5.09 -1.35
N VAL A 55 -0.20 6.40 -1.09
CA VAL A 55 0.59 7.40 -1.79
C VAL A 55 1.43 8.15 -0.76
N PHE A 56 2.74 8.21 -0.99
CA PHE A 56 3.69 8.98 -0.19
C PHE A 56 4.20 10.14 -1.01
N ASN A 57 3.78 11.36 -0.67
CA ASN A 57 4.28 12.57 -1.32
C ASN A 57 5.78 12.77 -1.06
N ARG A 58 6.46 13.52 -1.92
CA ARG A 58 7.89 13.85 -1.81
C ARG A 58 8.29 14.33 -0.41
N ARG A 59 7.44 15.11 0.25
CA ARG A 59 7.64 15.67 1.60
C ARG A 59 7.65 14.62 2.73
N PHE A 60 7.18 13.40 2.47
CA PHE A 60 7.29 12.28 3.40
C PHE A 60 8.74 11.82 3.59
N PHE A 61 9.57 12.07 2.58
CA PHE A 61 10.97 11.69 2.52
C PHE A 61 11.86 12.89 2.90
N VAL A 62 13.01 12.60 3.49
CA VAL A 62 14.06 13.60 3.78
C VAL A 62 14.65 14.12 2.47
N SER A 63 14.86 13.20 1.52
CA SER A 63 15.20 13.54 0.15
C SER A 63 14.59 12.52 -0.79
N PHE A 64 14.32 12.94 -2.01
CA PHE A 64 13.61 12.18 -3.03
C PHE A 64 14.14 12.64 -4.37
N ASP A 65 14.66 11.70 -5.13
CA ASP A 65 15.27 11.91 -6.43
C ASP A 65 14.76 10.82 -7.37
N LEU A 66 14.25 11.24 -8.53
CA LEU A 66 13.74 10.38 -9.58
C LEU A 66 14.35 10.88 -10.87
N GLN A 67 15.07 10.01 -11.57
CA GLN A 67 15.61 10.34 -12.88
C GLN A 67 14.48 10.31 -13.91
N GLU A 68 14.09 11.49 -14.41
CA GLU A 68 12.99 11.65 -15.36
C GLU A 68 13.41 11.33 -16.81
N THR A 69 14.69 11.53 -17.14
CA THR A 69 15.25 11.24 -18.47
C THR A 69 16.02 9.93 -18.43
N ILE A 70 15.49 8.93 -19.13
CA ILE A 70 16.15 7.65 -19.30
C ILE A 70 16.95 7.68 -20.62
N PRO A 71 18.27 7.42 -20.63
CA PRO A 71 19.09 7.42 -21.84
C PRO A 71 18.56 6.44 -22.90
N ASP A 72 18.66 6.79 -24.20
CA ASP A 72 18.16 5.97 -25.32
C ASP A 72 18.79 4.57 -25.40
N ASP A 73 19.96 4.38 -24.80
CA ASP A 73 20.77 3.17 -24.75
C ASP A 73 20.63 2.38 -23.44
N ALA A 74 19.80 2.86 -22.52
CA ALA A 74 19.54 2.16 -21.28
C ALA A 74 18.47 1.05 -21.46
N PRO A 75 18.39 0.10 -20.54
CA PRO A 75 17.97 -1.25 -20.88
C PRO A 75 16.65 -1.69 -20.25
N VAL A 76 15.76 -2.17 -21.13
CA VAL A 76 14.55 -3.02 -21.00
C VAL A 76 13.47 -2.66 -19.95
N LEU A 77 13.75 -1.86 -18.90
CA LEU A 77 12.69 -1.00 -18.33
C LEU A 77 12.50 0.31 -19.11
N ILE A 78 13.24 0.47 -20.21
CA ILE A 78 12.96 1.44 -21.28
C ILE A 78 12.17 0.71 -22.36
N ARG A 79 10.84 0.86 -22.38
CA ARG A 79 9.98 0.95 -23.59
C ARG A 79 8.46 0.77 -23.41
N TYR A 80 7.91 0.73 -22.19
CA TYR A 80 6.44 0.69 -22.02
C TYR A 80 5.97 1.84 -21.11
N GLN A 81 5.12 2.79 -21.54
CA GLN A 81 4.44 2.99 -22.82
C GLN A 81 3.95 4.45 -22.91
N GLU A 82 4.24 5.15 -24.01
CA GLU A 82 3.79 6.51 -24.43
C GLU A 82 3.95 7.73 -23.48
N ASN A 83 4.21 7.58 -22.17
CA ASN A 83 4.11 8.69 -21.21
C ASN A 83 5.26 8.80 -20.16
N GLY A 84 6.36 8.05 -20.31
CA GLY A 84 7.56 8.21 -19.47
C GLY A 84 7.39 7.86 -17.99
N ARG A 85 6.52 6.89 -17.64
CA ARG A 85 6.28 6.48 -16.24
C ARG A 85 6.87 5.10 -15.95
N TRP A 86 7.60 4.98 -14.84
CA TRP A 86 8.15 3.72 -14.35
C TRP A 86 7.12 2.98 -13.49
N THR A 87 6.97 1.67 -13.71
CA THR A 87 6.18 0.77 -12.85
C THR A 87 6.95 -0.53 -12.61
N GLY A 88 6.80 -1.09 -11.42
CA GLY A 88 7.42 -2.36 -11.06
C GLY A 88 6.59 -3.14 -10.06
N ARG A 89 6.89 -4.42 -9.89
CA ARG A 89 6.25 -5.30 -8.89
C ARG A 89 7.29 -5.86 -7.92
N LEU A 90 6.91 -5.91 -6.65
CA LEU A 90 7.76 -6.44 -5.59
C LEU A 90 6.94 -7.27 -4.59
N GLN A 91 7.60 -8.25 -4.00
CA GLN A 91 7.04 -9.09 -2.95
C GLN A 91 6.88 -8.29 -1.66
N VAL A 92 5.64 -7.95 -1.29
CA VAL A 92 5.33 -6.99 -0.22
C VAL A 92 5.79 -7.47 1.15
N LYS A 93 5.64 -8.77 1.44
CA LYS A 93 6.09 -9.38 2.70
C LYS A 93 7.61 -9.30 2.84
N VAL A 94 8.34 -9.50 1.75
CA VAL A 94 9.80 -9.41 1.73
C VAL A 94 10.23 -7.99 2.08
N LEU A 95 9.71 -6.97 1.38
CA LEU A 95 10.01 -5.57 1.67
C LEU A 95 9.64 -5.18 3.11
N PHE A 96 8.46 -5.60 3.58
CA PHE A 96 8.01 -5.38 4.94
C PHE A 96 8.98 -5.99 5.97
N ASP A 97 9.37 -7.25 5.81
CA ASP A 97 10.25 -7.94 6.76
C ASP A 97 11.65 -7.32 6.81
N ARG A 98 12.18 -6.89 5.65
CA ARG A 98 13.46 -6.16 5.56
C ARG A 98 13.41 -4.83 6.30
N LEU A 99 12.36 -4.04 6.08
CA LEU A 99 12.19 -2.75 6.78
C LEU A 99 11.96 -2.94 8.28
N LYS A 100 11.10 -3.89 8.67
CA LYS A 100 10.72 -4.12 10.07
C LYS A 100 11.92 -4.53 10.93
N ARG A 101 12.79 -5.43 10.44
CA ARG A 101 13.86 -5.99 11.27
C ARG A 101 14.80 -4.92 11.84
N LEU A 102 15.14 -3.90 11.05
CA LEU A 102 16.13 -2.89 11.45
C LEU A 102 15.49 -1.59 11.93
N THR A 103 14.30 -1.23 11.43
CA THR A 103 13.60 -0.02 11.88
C THR A 103 13.19 -0.10 13.36
N PHE A 104 12.94 -1.31 13.88
CA PHE A 104 12.46 -1.51 15.25
C PHE A 104 13.56 -1.84 16.27
N THR A 105 14.80 -2.03 15.84
CA THR A 105 15.95 -2.30 16.75
C THR A 105 16.62 -1.01 17.26
N GLY A 106 16.19 0.17 16.80
CA GLY A 106 16.61 1.48 17.33
C GLY A 106 18.02 1.95 16.93
N ASN A 107 18.81 1.12 16.25
CA ASN A 107 20.20 1.41 15.90
C ASN A 107 20.39 1.88 14.45
N VAL A 108 19.43 2.63 13.89
CA VAL A 108 19.46 3.10 12.51
C VAL A 108 19.43 4.63 12.49
N LYS A 109 20.41 5.23 11.82
CA LYS A 109 20.53 6.68 11.59
C LYS A 109 19.68 7.12 10.41
N THR A 110 19.87 6.47 9.27
CA THR A 110 19.17 6.79 8.02
C THR A 110 18.74 5.52 7.30
N ILE A 111 17.65 5.63 6.54
CA ILE A 111 17.14 4.56 5.69
C ILE A 111 17.01 5.13 4.29
N SER A 112 17.48 4.40 3.27
CA SER A 112 17.26 4.79 1.88
C SER A 112 16.63 3.66 1.07
N LEU A 113 15.73 4.03 0.16
CA LEU A 113 15.21 3.19 -0.89
C LEU A 113 15.87 3.61 -2.20
N THR A 114 16.48 2.67 -2.91
CA THR A 114 17.10 2.92 -4.21
C THR A 114 16.59 1.90 -5.20
N ILE A 115 16.04 2.34 -6.33
CA ILE A 115 15.73 1.47 -7.46
C ILE A 115 16.78 1.71 -8.52
N GLU A 116 17.37 0.63 -9.01
CA GLU A 116 18.42 0.67 -10.01
C GLU A 116 18.34 -0.52 -10.94
N ASP A 117 18.74 -0.30 -12.18
CA ASP A 117 18.95 -1.37 -13.16
C ASP A 117 20.42 -1.77 -13.15
N GLU A 118 20.68 -3.06 -12.93
CA GLU A 118 22.01 -3.65 -13.06
C GLU A 118 22.10 -4.48 -14.34
N PRO A 119 23.24 -4.44 -15.06
CA PRO A 119 23.49 -5.37 -16.15
C PRO A 119 23.44 -6.80 -15.61
N GLY A 120 22.61 -7.62 -16.21
CA GLY A 120 22.50 -9.04 -15.94
C GLY A 120 23.85 -9.71 -16.16
N ARG A 121 24.23 -10.56 -15.21
CA ARG A 121 25.54 -11.24 -15.23
C ARG A 121 25.62 -12.43 -16.18
N GLU A 122 24.49 -12.87 -16.74
CA GLU A 122 24.41 -14.07 -17.58
C GLU A 122 23.51 -13.80 -18.79
N GLY A 123 24.14 -13.53 -19.93
CA GLY A 123 23.48 -13.36 -21.22
C GLY A 123 24.45 -13.74 -22.34
N ILE A 124 23.90 -14.34 -23.40
CA ILE A 124 24.61 -14.70 -24.63
C ILE A 124 25.38 -13.47 -25.13
N PRO A 125 26.62 -13.59 -25.66
CA PRO A 125 27.36 -12.45 -26.20
C PRO A 125 26.52 -11.70 -27.24
N GLY A 126 26.07 -10.49 -26.89
CA GLY A 126 25.22 -9.64 -27.74
C GLY A 126 23.84 -9.29 -27.16
N ASP A 127 23.40 -9.92 -26.08
CA ASP A 127 22.12 -9.61 -25.42
C ASP A 127 22.35 -9.21 -23.95
N VAL A 128 22.47 -7.90 -23.70
CA VAL A 128 22.63 -7.39 -22.34
C VAL A 128 21.25 -7.37 -21.69
N GLN A 129 20.89 -8.46 -21.01
CA GLN A 129 19.71 -8.45 -20.14
C GLN A 129 19.98 -7.58 -18.93
N PHE A 130 19.00 -6.82 -18.47
CA PHE A 130 19.12 -6.03 -17.23
C PHE A 130 18.10 -6.49 -16.21
N THR A 131 18.51 -6.43 -14.95
CA THR A 131 17.70 -6.81 -13.80
C THR A 131 17.51 -5.59 -12.92
N SER A 132 16.25 -5.22 -12.73
CA SER A 132 15.86 -4.12 -11.86
C SER A 132 15.81 -4.56 -10.42
N MET A 133 16.37 -3.75 -9.53
CA MET A 133 16.55 -4.10 -8.14
C MET A 133 16.19 -2.94 -7.23
N LEU A 134 15.38 -3.23 -6.21
CA LEU A 134 15.15 -2.34 -5.08
C LEU A 134 16.17 -2.68 -3.99
N ARG A 135 17.04 -1.72 -3.70
CA ARG A 135 17.94 -1.71 -2.55
C ARG A 135 17.33 -0.96 -1.39
N VAL A 136 17.35 -1.57 -0.21
CA VAL A 136 17.02 -0.92 1.05
C VAL A 136 18.30 -0.83 1.88
N ASN A 137 18.78 0.39 2.09
CA ASN A 137 20.00 0.66 2.84
C ASN A 137 19.64 1.15 4.25
N PHE A 138 20.33 0.64 5.26
CA PHE A 138 20.27 1.10 6.63
C PHE A 138 21.66 1.54 7.05
N GLU A 139 21.82 2.83 7.34
CA GLU A 139 23.05 3.35 7.93
C GLU A 139 22.92 3.27 9.45
N CYS A 140 23.78 2.50 10.09
CA CYS A 140 23.82 2.31 11.54
C CYS A 140 24.98 3.12 12.16
N PRO A 141 25.06 3.23 13.50
CA PRO A 141 26.24 3.73 14.18
C PRO A 141 27.52 2.98 13.78
N TYR A 142 28.68 3.61 14.01
CA TYR A 142 30.01 3.05 13.74
C TYR A 142 30.28 2.69 12.26
N GLN A 143 29.68 3.43 11.32
CA GLN A 143 29.86 3.25 9.87
C GLN A 143 29.43 1.88 9.35
N VAL A 144 28.53 1.20 10.07
CA VAL A 144 27.94 -0.07 9.61
C VAL A 144 26.79 0.24 8.67
N THR A 145 26.84 -0.30 7.45
CA THR A 145 25.73 -0.21 6.49
C THR A 145 25.18 -1.61 6.22
N VAL A 146 23.87 -1.78 6.39
CA VAL A 146 23.16 -3.01 6.00
C VAL A 146 22.40 -2.75 4.72
N VAL A 147 22.60 -3.60 3.71
CA VAL A 147 21.94 -3.49 2.42
C VAL A 147 21.08 -4.72 2.17
N HIS A 148 19.83 -4.51 1.79
CA HIS A 148 18.92 -5.56 1.33
C HIS A 148 18.60 -5.37 -0.14
N HIS A 149 18.80 -6.42 -0.91
CA HIS A 149 18.56 -6.48 -2.35
C HIS A 149 17.26 -7.24 -2.62
N MET A 150 16.39 -6.68 -3.46
CA MET A 150 15.13 -7.31 -3.87
C MET A 150 14.94 -7.12 -5.36
N SER A 151 14.66 -8.21 -6.07
CA SER A 151 14.29 -8.13 -7.48
C SER A 151 12.98 -7.36 -7.64
N VAL A 152 12.93 -6.49 -8.65
CA VAL A 152 11.73 -5.79 -9.08
C VAL A 152 11.34 -6.39 -10.42
N ALA A 153 10.20 -7.08 -10.46
CA ALA A 153 9.66 -7.55 -11.71
C ALA A 153 9.08 -6.37 -12.50
N ALA A 154 9.16 -6.44 -13.83
CA ALA A 154 8.47 -5.47 -14.68
C ALA A 154 6.96 -5.47 -14.35
N GLY A 155 6.39 -4.26 -14.25
CA GLY A 155 4.94 -4.11 -14.11
C GLY A 155 4.20 -4.47 -15.40
N ASP A 156 2.88 -4.64 -15.31
CA ASP A 156 2.06 -4.70 -16.51
C ASP A 156 1.98 -3.29 -17.14
N GLU A 157 1.66 -3.22 -18.44
CA GLU A 157 1.57 -1.96 -19.19
C GLU A 157 0.51 -0.99 -18.62
N GLN A 158 -0.48 -1.52 -17.92
CA GLN A 158 -1.55 -0.73 -17.30
C GLN A 158 -1.44 -0.80 -15.78
N PRO A 159 -1.50 0.37 -15.10
CA PRO A 159 -1.49 0.39 -13.65
C PRO A 159 -2.70 -0.38 -13.11
N LEU A 160 -2.54 -1.03 -11.95
CA LEU A 160 -3.62 -1.78 -11.30
C LEU A 160 -4.80 -0.90 -10.86
N ALA A 161 -4.67 0.41 -10.98
CA ALA A 161 -5.66 1.39 -10.55
C ALA A 161 -6.98 1.19 -11.32
N PRO A 162 -8.09 0.85 -10.63
CA PRO A 162 -9.39 0.77 -11.26
C PRO A 162 -9.80 2.17 -11.74
N ARG A 163 -10.38 2.25 -12.93
CA ARG A 163 -10.98 3.50 -13.42
C ARG A 163 -12.21 3.81 -12.57
N MET A 164 -12.12 4.83 -11.73
CA MET A 164 -13.30 5.40 -11.09
C MET A 164 -14.10 6.18 -12.12
N LEU A 165 -15.22 5.60 -12.58
CA LEU A 165 -16.05 6.20 -13.63
C LEU A 165 -16.87 7.40 -13.13
N GLN A 166 -17.12 7.49 -11.81
CA GLN A 166 -17.91 8.55 -11.19
C GLN A 166 -17.38 8.84 -9.78
N GLU A 167 -17.53 10.09 -9.35
CA GLU A 167 -17.30 10.47 -7.95
C GLU A 167 -18.29 9.75 -7.01
N PRO A 168 -17.88 9.43 -5.77
CA PRO A 168 -18.75 8.77 -4.83
C PRO A 168 -19.94 9.68 -4.49
N ARG A 169 -21.16 9.18 -4.67
CA ARG A 169 -22.40 9.89 -4.33
C ARG A 169 -22.59 10.10 -2.84
N THR A 170 -21.91 9.30 -2.02
CA THR A 170 -21.99 9.34 -0.56
C THR A 170 -20.60 9.47 0.03
N THR A 171 -20.45 10.33 1.03
CA THR A 171 -19.18 10.58 1.71
C THR A 171 -19.39 10.58 3.22
N ILE A 172 -18.61 9.76 3.91
CA ILE A 172 -18.65 9.64 5.37
C ILE A 172 -17.23 9.85 5.89
N VAL A 173 -17.10 10.68 6.92
CA VAL A 173 -15.85 10.84 7.67
C VAL A 173 -16.09 10.32 9.08
N LEU A 174 -15.30 9.34 9.48
CA LEU A 174 -15.38 8.72 10.80
C LEU A 174 -14.50 9.48 11.80
N SER A 175 -15.03 9.68 13.01
CA SER A 175 -14.20 10.13 14.14
C SER A 175 -13.27 8.99 14.60
N PRO A 176 -12.14 9.30 15.26
CA PRO A 176 -11.27 8.26 15.83
C PRO A 176 -12.02 7.28 16.76
N ILE A 177 -12.95 7.80 17.55
CA ILE A 177 -13.79 6.99 18.46
C ILE A 177 -14.67 6.02 17.65
N ALA A 178 -15.33 6.51 16.59
CA ALA A 178 -16.14 5.65 15.72
C ALA A 178 -15.27 4.59 15.01
N CYS A 179 -14.07 4.97 14.54
CA CYS A 179 -13.10 4.03 13.98
C CYS A 179 -12.72 2.93 14.97
N ASP A 180 -12.44 3.26 16.23
CA ASP A 180 -12.09 2.29 17.26
C ASP A 180 -13.25 1.34 17.58
N CYS A 181 -14.47 1.88 17.69
CA CYS A 181 -15.68 1.07 17.87
C CYS A 181 -15.85 0.07 16.73
N PHE A 182 -15.72 0.51 15.47
CA PHE A 182 -15.83 -0.38 14.32
C PHE A 182 -14.66 -1.37 14.22
N ALA A 183 -13.43 -0.93 14.51
CA ALA A 183 -12.25 -1.78 14.53
C ALA A 183 -12.42 -2.98 15.47
N SER A 184 -13.11 -2.80 16.61
CA SER A 184 -13.38 -3.88 17.56
C SER A 184 -14.20 -5.04 16.96
N VAL A 185 -15.26 -4.71 16.21
CA VAL A 185 -16.10 -5.67 15.47
C VAL A 185 -15.31 -6.37 14.37
N LEU A 186 -14.49 -5.59 13.66
CA LEU A 186 -13.71 -6.07 12.53
C LEU A 186 -12.61 -7.04 12.97
N ARG A 187 -11.95 -6.82 14.12
CA ARG A 187 -10.92 -7.74 14.67
C ARG A 187 -11.46 -9.14 14.91
N ARG A 188 -12.70 -9.24 15.40
CA ARG A 188 -13.34 -10.54 15.65
C ARG A 188 -13.75 -11.23 14.34
N THR A 189 -14.17 -10.43 13.36
CA THR A 189 -14.69 -10.92 12.08
C THR A 189 -13.58 -11.31 11.11
N GLU A 190 -12.48 -10.57 11.06
CA GLU A 190 -11.39 -10.77 10.10
C GLU A 190 -10.52 -12.01 10.36
N CYS A 191 -10.50 -12.50 11.60
CA CYS A 191 -9.78 -13.72 11.98
C CYS A 191 -10.33 -14.97 11.26
N ARG A 192 -11.42 -14.84 10.48
CA ARG A 192 -12.09 -15.94 9.79
C ARG A 192 -11.93 -15.80 8.26
N PRO A 193 -11.56 -16.88 7.55
CA PRO A 193 -11.35 -16.85 6.08
C PRO A 193 -12.57 -16.46 5.25
N LYS A 194 -13.78 -16.55 5.80
CA LYS A 194 -15.05 -16.16 5.15
C LYS A 194 -15.80 -15.09 5.93
N GLY A 195 -15.09 -14.34 6.79
CA GLY A 195 -15.68 -13.26 7.57
C GLY A 195 -16.23 -12.18 6.65
N LEU A 196 -17.51 -11.85 6.81
CA LEU A 196 -18.17 -10.81 6.03
C LEU A 196 -18.59 -9.67 6.94
N VAL A 197 -18.54 -8.46 6.39
CA VAL A 197 -19.03 -7.25 7.04
C VAL A 197 -20.16 -6.69 6.22
N PHE A 198 -21.25 -6.35 6.88
CA PHE A 198 -22.42 -5.71 6.27
C PHE A 198 -22.47 -4.28 6.80
N CYS A 199 -22.44 -3.32 5.89
CA CYS A 199 -22.54 -1.92 6.23
C CYS A 199 -23.90 -1.40 5.76
N THR A 200 -24.61 -0.71 6.67
CA THR A 200 -25.86 -0.01 6.37
C THR A 200 -25.64 1.48 6.58
N LEU A 201 -25.91 2.25 5.53
CA LEU A 201 -25.88 3.71 5.53
C LEU A 201 -27.32 4.18 5.48
N ASP A 202 -27.92 4.44 6.64
CA ASP A 202 -29.25 5.03 6.76
C ASP A 202 -29.14 6.55 6.89
N PRO A 203 -30.15 7.36 6.50
CA PRO A 203 -30.06 8.82 6.56
C PRO A 203 -29.63 9.40 7.92
N SER A 204 -29.91 8.69 9.02
CA SER A 204 -29.57 9.11 10.38
C SER A 204 -28.52 8.24 11.08
N THR A 205 -28.14 7.08 10.55
CA THR A 205 -27.28 6.12 11.25
C THR A 205 -26.38 5.32 10.33
N LEU A 206 -25.12 5.16 10.74
CA LEU A 206 -24.19 4.18 10.18
C LEU A 206 -24.20 2.92 11.04
N SER A 207 -24.45 1.76 10.43
CA SER A 207 -24.28 0.46 11.10
C SER A 207 -23.27 -0.44 10.39
N ILE A 208 -22.49 -1.16 11.21
CA ILE A 208 -21.55 -2.18 10.76
C ILE A 208 -21.84 -3.47 11.53
N LEU A 209 -22.19 -4.51 10.79
CA LEU A 209 -22.48 -5.84 11.30
C LEU A 209 -21.39 -6.83 10.85
N GLY A 210 -20.68 -7.41 11.81
CA GLY A 210 -19.70 -8.45 11.58
C GLY A 210 -20.33 -9.84 11.61
N LYS A 211 -20.15 -10.62 10.52
CA LYS A 211 -20.55 -12.04 10.44
C LYS A 211 -19.32 -12.94 10.28
N PRO A 212 -18.73 -13.40 11.40
CA PRO A 212 -17.54 -14.25 11.38
C PRO A 212 -17.78 -15.67 10.80
N GLY A 213 -19.01 -16.17 10.79
CA GLY A 213 -19.37 -17.47 10.21
C GLY A 213 -20.61 -18.12 10.84
N LYS A 214 -20.96 -19.33 10.39
CA LYS A 214 -22.05 -20.13 11.02
C LYS A 214 -21.62 -20.51 12.44
N SER A 215 -22.45 -20.26 13.46
CA SER A 215 -22.27 -20.58 14.90
C SER A 215 -21.57 -19.57 15.82
N ILE A 216 -21.26 -18.36 15.37
CA ILE A 216 -20.67 -17.31 16.22
C ILE A 216 -21.64 -16.13 16.32
N LEU A 217 -21.70 -15.49 17.50
CA LEU A 217 -22.50 -14.29 17.74
C LEU A 217 -22.13 -13.19 16.73
N GLU A 218 -23.16 -12.69 16.06
CA GLU A 218 -23.03 -11.51 15.21
C GLU A 218 -22.97 -10.27 16.11
N GLU A 219 -22.13 -9.30 15.75
CA GLU A 219 -21.96 -8.06 16.50
C GLU A 219 -22.25 -6.88 15.58
N GLU A 220 -23.15 -6.01 16.01
CA GLU A 220 -23.52 -4.80 15.30
C GLU A 220 -23.11 -3.58 16.13
N VAL A 221 -22.40 -2.65 15.49
CA VAL A 221 -22.15 -1.32 16.05
C VAL A 221 -22.90 -0.30 15.21
N LYS A 222 -23.58 0.63 15.89
CA LYS A 222 -24.33 1.74 15.30
C LYS A 222 -23.78 3.06 15.82
N VAL A 223 -23.65 4.03 14.92
CA VAL A 223 -23.26 5.40 15.23
C VAL A 223 -24.25 6.34 14.55
N HIS A 224 -24.71 7.37 15.26
CA HIS A 224 -25.58 8.37 14.66
C HIS A 224 -24.78 9.26 13.71
N GLY A 225 -25.42 9.66 12.60
CA GLY A 225 -24.80 10.54 11.61
C GLY A 225 -24.36 11.89 12.22
N ASP A 226 -25.12 12.39 13.20
CA ASP A 226 -24.85 13.65 13.90
C ASP A 226 -23.58 13.59 14.77
N ASP A 227 -23.14 12.39 15.17
CA ASP A 227 -21.90 12.19 15.95
C ASP A 227 -20.64 12.12 15.05
N LEU A 228 -20.82 12.14 13.73
CA LEU A 228 -19.75 11.99 12.76
C LEU A 228 -19.33 13.35 12.18
N PRO A 229 -18.02 13.60 12.00
CA PRO A 229 -17.51 14.84 11.40
C PRO A 229 -18.13 15.19 10.05
N ARG A 230 -18.50 14.17 9.25
CA ARG A 230 -19.25 14.34 8.01
C ARG A 230 -20.06 13.09 7.74
N TYR A 231 -21.35 13.27 7.47
CA TYR A 231 -22.26 12.20 7.12
C TYR A 231 -23.17 12.61 5.97
N ASP A 232 -22.73 12.35 4.73
CA ASP A 232 -23.43 12.70 3.51
C ASP A 232 -23.84 11.43 2.76
N VAL A 233 -25.00 10.87 3.13
CA VAL A 233 -25.52 9.60 2.57
C VAL A 233 -26.78 9.78 1.73
N GLY A 234 -27.21 11.03 1.51
CA GLY A 234 -28.48 11.36 0.87
C GLY A 234 -29.71 10.88 1.66
N GLY A 235 -30.86 10.82 0.99
CA GLY A 235 -32.14 10.42 1.61
C GLY A 235 -32.46 8.93 1.54
N THR A 236 -31.59 8.10 0.95
CA THR A 236 -31.89 6.69 0.67
C THR A 236 -30.92 5.75 1.39
N THR A 237 -31.48 4.78 2.11
CA THR A 237 -30.70 3.71 2.74
C THR A 237 -29.86 2.95 1.72
N THR A 238 -28.55 2.90 1.94
CA THR A 238 -27.61 2.13 1.12
C THR A 238 -27.02 0.99 1.92
N LYS A 239 -26.98 -0.22 1.34
CA LYS A 239 -26.41 -1.42 1.97
C LYS A 239 -25.35 -2.03 1.08
N PHE A 240 -24.22 -2.39 1.67
CA PHE A 240 -23.18 -3.15 0.97
C PHE A 240 -22.55 -4.20 1.88
N LYS A 241 -21.90 -5.17 1.24
CA LYS A 241 -21.17 -6.24 1.92
C LYS A 241 -19.72 -6.24 1.45
N ALA A 242 -18.80 -6.50 2.36
CA ALA A 242 -17.37 -6.58 2.07
C ALA A 242 -16.72 -7.75 2.83
N HIS A 243 -15.58 -8.20 2.33
CA HIS A 243 -14.77 -9.17 3.04
C HIS A 243 -14.08 -8.51 4.23
N ALA A 244 -14.21 -9.09 5.43
CA ALA A 244 -13.78 -8.45 6.68
C ALA A 244 -12.28 -8.14 6.70
N ARG A 245 -11.44 -9.04 6.15
CA ARG A 245 -9.97 -8.88 6.12
C ARG A 245 -9.49 -7.71 5.26
N GLU A 246 -10.22 -7.41 4.19
CA GLU A 246 -9.92 -6.31 3.27
C GLU A 246 -10.47 -5.00 3.84
N PHE A 247 -11.70 -5.04 4.35
CA PHE A 247 -12.40 -3.87 4.89
C PHE A 247 -11.76 -3.34 6.18
N SER A 248 -11.26 -4.23 7.04
CA SER A 248 -10.65 -3.86 8.32
C SER A 248 -9.37 -3.02 8.19
N LEU A 249 -8.71 -3.08 7.03
CA LEU A 249 -7.49 -2.34 6.76
C LEU A 249 -7.65 -0.83 6.87
N TYR A 250 -8.83 -0.33 6.50
CA TYR A 250 -9.16 1.10 6.55
C TYR A 250 -9.31 1.64 7.98
N PHE A 251 -9.40 0.76 8.98
CA PHE A 251 -9.66 1.12 10.38
C PHE A 251 -8.42 0.98 11.28
N TYR A 252 -7.39 0.23 10.87
CA TYR A 252 -6.26 -0.07 11.76
C TYR A 252 -5.07 0.89 11.69
N HIS A 253 -5.15 1.95 10.87
CA HIS A 253 -4.02 2.86 10.63
C HIS A 253 -4.34 4.34 10.81
N THR A 254 -5.42 4.66 11.54
CA THR A 254 -5.60 5.98 12.13
C THR A 254 -4.68 6.10 13.37
N LEU A 255 -3.40 6.39 13.11
CA LEU A 255 -2.41 6.83 14.11
C LEU A 255 -1.79 8.14 13.63
#